data_AF-A0A956KYU8-F1
#
_entry.id   AF-A0A956KYU8-F1
#
_cell.length_a   1.000
_cell.length_b   1.000
_cell.length_c   1.000
_cell.angle_alpha   90.00
_cell.angle_beta   90.00
_cell.angle_gamma   90.00
#
_symmetry.space_group_name_H-M   'P 1'
#
loop_
_entity.id
_entity.type
_entity.pdbx_description
1 polymer ?
#
loop_
_entity_poly.entity_id
_entity_poly.type
_entity_poly.pdbx_seq_one_letter_code
_entity_poly.pdbx_strand_id
1 'polypeptide(L)'
;MATANRFLVTWLCAVLLLLGGCKKTLEGEQSAWTANVDKVNAMMAQYPGFKPALEQRLESAKKVHGEAEALSGEAQVEKLASANSTLMRGFVGDLTKVESSMKELRGKRVEAAAKAGDASSRLGAKVAAEDAQKALDRAEAALKAGAKDEASADAVLAKVRADLDTAEAAVDKVLEADKSKKDEAKQADETKKADEAKAKADADAKVAPWTCEYCGTENPHDESNCKSCGAPKGNKDAAKK
;
A
#
# COMPACT_ATOMS: atom_id res chain seq x y z
N MET A 1 30.59 -26.14 12.50
CA MET A 1 29.80 -25.63 11.35
C MET A 1 29.18 -24.24 11.62
N ALA A 2 29.85 -23.34 12.35
CA ALA A 2 29.33 -21.98 12.63
C ALA A 2 30.20 -20.85 12.02
N THR A 3 31.37 -21.17 11.47
CA THR A 3 32.35 -20.21 10.96
C THR A 3 32.24 -19.96 9.44
N ALA A 4 31.74 -20.92 8.67
CA ALA A 4 31.56 -20.77 7.22
C ALA A 4 30.48 -19.73 6.84
N ASN A 5 29.48 -19.50 7.71
CA ASN A 5 28.38 -18.59 7.44
C ASN A 5 28.75 -17.10 7.58
N ARG A 6 29.84 -16.77 8.30
CA ARG A 6 30.27 -15.37 8.49
C ARG A 6 31.06 -14.83 7.29
N PHE A 7 31.83 -15.67 6.61
CA PHE A 7 32.56 -15.27 5.41
C PHE A 7 31.63 -14.99 4.22
N LEU A 8 30.56 -15.77 4.07
CA LEU A 8 29.62 -15.64 2.95
C LEU A 8 28.77 -14.36 3.05
N VAL A 9 28.34 -13.98 4.25
CA VAL A 9 27.60 -12.72 4.49
C VAL A 9 28.50 -11.50 4.30
N THR A 10 29.76 -11.56 4.74
CA THR A 10 30.70 -10.43 4.60
C THR A 10 31.08 -10.20 3.13
N TRP A 11 31.22 -11.28 2.34
CA TRP A 11 31.50 -11.18 0.91
C TRP A 11 30.26 -10.71 0.11
N LEU A 12 29.05 -11.13 0.49
CA LEU A 12 27.80 -10.64 -0.11
C LEU A 12 27.59 -9.15 0.14
N CYS A 13 27.91 -8.65 1.35
CA CYS A 13 27.87 -7.21 1.64
C CYS A 13 28.92 -6.40 0.85
N ALA A 14 30.12 -6.94 0.63
CA ALA A 14 31.16 -6.28 -0.16
C ALA A 14 30.79 -6.22 -1.67
N VAL A 15 30.15 -7.26 -2.21
CA VAL A 15 29.68 -7.27 -3.61
C VAL A 15 28.45 -6.35 -3.78
N LEU A 16 27.56 -6.26 -2.79
CA LEU A 16 26.44 -5.31 -2.82
C LEU A 16 26.89 -3.84 -2.73
N LEU A 17 28.01 -3.54 -2.08
CA LEU A 17 28.61 -2.20 -2.06
C LEU A 17 29.25 -1.81 -3.41
N LEU A 18 29.68 -2.78 -4.22
CA LEU A 18 30.27 -2.54 -5.55
C LEU A 18 29.22 -2.45 -6.67
N LEU A 19 27.99 -2.90 -6.45
CA LEU A 19 26.87 -2.81 -7.38
C LEU A 19 25.97 -1.58 -7.16
N GLY A 20 26.22 -0.81 -6.09
CA GLY A 20 25.35 0.29 -5.64
C GLY A 20 25.61 1.67 -6.25
N GLY A 21 26.56 1.80 -7.18
CA GLY A 21 26.92 3.10 -7.74
C GLY A 21 27.10 3.02 -9.24
N CYS A 22 26.02 3.25 -10.01
CA CYS A 22 26.16 3.78 -11.36
C CYS A 22 27.01 5.06 -11.23
N LYS A 23 28.32 4.96 -11.49
CA LYS A 23 29.20 6.13 -11.48
C LYS A 23 28.57 7.14 -12.42
N LYS A 24 28.42 8.38 -11.94
CA LYS A 24 27.98 9.47 -12.81
C LYS A 24 29.00 9.58 -13.93
N THR A 25 28.56 9.40 -15.16
CA THR A 25 29.38 9.56 -16.35
C THR A 25 28.98 10.85 -17.04
N LEU A 26 29.91 11.44 -17.81
CA LEU A 26 29.62 12.61 -18.63
C LEU A 26 28.42 12.36 -19.54
N GLU A 27 28.41 11.21 -20.22
CA GLU A 27 27.32 10.78 -21.10
C GLU A 27 25.98 10.62 -20.34
N GLY A 28 26.01 10.04 -19.15
CA GLY A 28 24.81 9.85 -18.33
C GLY A 28 24.21 11.18 -17.87
N GLU A 29 25.03 12.12 -17.40
CA GLU A 29 24.56 13.45 -16.97
C GLU A 29 24.08 14.30 -18.17
N GLN A 30 24.72 14.18 -19.34
CA GLN A 30 24.27 14.85 -20.56
C GLN A 30 22.93 14.29 -21.06
N SER A 31 22.75 12.96 -21.02
CA SER A 31 21.49 12.31 -21.36
C SER A 31 20.38 12.72 -20.39
N ALA A 32 20.67 12.74 -19.08
CA ALA A 32 19.75 13.21 -18.06
C ALA A 32 19.36 14.68 -18.28
N TRP A 33 20.30 15.54 -18.67
CA TRP A 33 20.03 16.94 -19.00
C TRP A 33 19.01 17.08 -20.12
N THR A 34 19.23 16.42 -21.26
CA THR A 34 18.29 16.44 -22.39
C THR A 34 16.90 15.97 -21.96
N ALA A 35 16.81 14.84 -21.26
CA ALA A 35 15.55 14.31 -20.78
C ALA A 35 14.83 15.26 -19.80
N ASN A 36 15.58 15.91 -18.90
CA ASN A 36 15.02 16.86 -17.95
C ASN A 36 14.53 18.15 -18.63
N VAL A 37 15.27 18.65 -19.62
CA VAL A 37 14.86 19.82 -20.43
C VAL A 37 13.59 19.51 -21.20
N ASP A 38 13.52 18.36 -21.88
CA ASP A 38 12.32 17.94 -22.62
C ASP A 38 11.11 17.80 -21.70
N LYS A 39 11.31 17.21 -20.52
CA LYS A 39 10.27 17.08 -19.49
C LYS A 39 9.77 18.43 -19.00
N VAL A 40 10.67 19.38 -18.72
CA VAL A 40 10.28 20.73 -18.29
C VAL A 40 9.55 21.48 -19.40
N ASN A 41 9.98 21.34 -20.66
CA ASN A 41 9.27 21.90 -21.81
C ASN A 41 7.86 21.30 -21.95
N ALA A 42 7.71 19.99 -21.76
CA ALA A 42 6.40 19.34 -21.75
C ALA A 42 5.51 19.87 -20.61
N MET A 43 6.06 20.10 -19.41
CA MET A 43 5.34 20.71 -18.30
C MET A 43 4.88 22.13 -18.59
N MET A 44 5.67 22.94 -19.31
CA MET A 44 5.24 24.28 -19.72
C MET A 44 4.02 24.25 -20.63
N ALA A 45 3.90 23.21 -21.48
CA ALA A 45 2.74 22.99 -22.32
C ALA A 45 1.53 22.47 -21.52
N GLN A 46 1.76 21.52 -20.60
CA GLN A 46 0.71 20.93 -19.77
C GLN A 46 0.16 21.89 -18.71
N TYR A 47 1.00 22.78 -18.18
CA TYR A 47 0.68 23.72 -17.12
C TYR A 47 1.05 25.17 -17.50
N PRO A 48 0.29 25.81 -18.42
CA PRO A 48 0.61 27.16 -18.90
C PRO A 48 0.72 28.21 -17.78
N GLY A 49 -0.03 28.05 -16.69
CA GLY A 49 0.05 28.94 -15.53
C GLY A 49 1.39 28.92 -14.79
N PHE A 50 2.15 27.82 -14.88
CA PHE A 50 3.50 27.70 -14.29
C PHE A 50 4.62 28.04 -15.27
N LYS A 51 4.30 28.32 -16.54
CA LYS A 51 5.30 28.58 -17.58
C LYS A 51 6.35 29.63 -17.16
N PRO A 52 5.99 30.80 -16.56
CA PRO A 52 7.00 31.78 -16.15
C PRO A 52 7.99 31.24 -15.11
N ALA A 53 7.51 30.50 -14.10
CA ALA A 53 8.36 29.87 -13.08
C ALA A 53 9.25 28.77 -13.68
N LEU A 54 8.72 27.96 -14.60
CA LEU A 54 9.46 26.90 -15.30
C LEU A 54 10.55 27.48 -16.22
N GLU A 55 10.26 28.57 -16.94
CA GLU A 55 11.25 29.28 -17.76
C GLU A 55 12.37 29.88 -16.90
N GLN A 56 12.02 30.50 -15.77
CA GLN A 56 12.99 31.01 -14.81
C GLN A 56 13.91 29.89 -14.29
N ARG A 57 13.35 28.73 -13.98
CA ARG A 57 14.11 27.58 -13.50
C ARG A 57 15.01 27.00 -14.58
N LEU A 58 14.50 26.86 -15.80
CA LEU A 58 15.25 26.37 -16.95
C LEU A 58 16.44 27.28 -17.26
N GLU A 59 16.24 28.59 -17.25
CA GLU A 59 17.30 29.57 -17.49
C GLU A 59 18.38 29.52 -16.40
N SER A 60 17.97 29.40 -15.13
CA SER A 60 18.90 29.25 -14.02
C SER A 60 19.74 27.97 -14.15
N ALA A 61 19.11 26.85 -14.52
CA ALA A 61 19.80 25.59 -14.73
C ALA A 61 20.73 25.61 -15.97
N LYS A 62 20.34 26.29 -17.05
CA LYS A 62 21.17 26.46 -18.26
C LYS A 62 22.48 27.19 -17.96
N LYS A 63 22.46 28.20 -17.07
CA LYS A 63 23.68 28.89 -16.63
C LYS A 63 24.64 27.92 -15.93
N VAL A 64 24.13 27.11 -15.00
CA VAL A 64 24.93 26.09 -14.31
C VAL A 64 25.46 25.03 -15.28
N HIS A 65 24.66 24.65 -16.28
CA HIS A 65 25.08 23.71 -17.33
C HIS A 65 26.21 24.31 -18.20
N GLY A 66 26.10 25.58 -18.61
CA GLY A 66 27.13 26.25 -19.40
C GLY A 66 28.47 26.38 -18.66
N GLU A 67 28.44 26.58 -17.34
CA GLU A 67 29.66 26.56 -16.52
C GLU A 67 30.40 25.21 -16.55
N ALA A 68 29.72 24.10 -16.89
CA ALA A 68 30.35 22.80 -17.02
C ALA A 68 31.21 22.67 -18.29
N GLU A 69 30.95 23.46 -19.34
CA GLU A 69 31.69 23.39 -20.61
C GLU A 69 33.15 23.80 -20.47
N ALA A 70 33.46 24.64 -19.48
CA ALA A 70 34.82 25.07 -19.17
C ALA A 70 35.58 24.07 -18.27
N LEU A 71 34.91 23.01 -17.80
CA LEU A 71 35.47 22.00 -16.91
C LEU A 71 35.77 20.71 -17.68
N SER A 72 36.57 19.82 -17.06
CA SER A 72 36.87 18.50 -17.61
C SER A 72 36.89 17.43 -16.51
N GLY A 73 36.75 16.17 -16.91
CA GLY A 73 36.80 15.03 -15.99
C GLY A 73 35.68 15.06 -14.95
N GLU A 74 36.02 14.72 -13.70
CA GLU A 74 35.07 14.63 -12.60
C GLU A 74 34.36 15.95 -12.28
N ALA A 75 35.09 17.07 -12.34
CA ALA A 75 34.52 18.40 -12.09
C ALA A 75 33.41 18.76 -13.10
N GLN A 76 33.55 18.36 -14.36
CA GLN A 76 32.51 18.55 -15.38
C GLN A 76 31.26 17.74 -15.06
N VAL A 77 31.44 16.47 -14.69
CA VAL A 77 30.34 15.56 -14.33
C VAL A 77 29.57 16.08 -13.12
N GLU A 78 30.27 16.53 -12.07
CA GLU A 78 29.63 17.12 -10.89
C GLU A 78 28.85 18.38 -11.22
N LYS A 79 29.38 19.22 -12.11
CA LYS A 79 28.71 20.47 -12.50
C LYS A 79 27.45 20.20 -13.33
N LEU A 80 27.49 19.24 -14.25
CA LEU A 80 26.29 18.78 -14.97
C LEU A 80 25.26 18.17 -14.02
N ALA A 81 25.68 17.36 -13.06
CA ALA A 81 24.78 16.82 -12.04
C ALA A 81 24.14 17.94 -11.20
N SER A 82 24.87 19.01 -10.92
CA SER A 82 24.35 20.20 -10.24
C SER A 82 23.32 20.94 -11.10
N ALA A 83 23.55 21.06 -12.42
CA ALA A 83 22.58 21.64 -13.36
C ALA A 83 21.29 20.81 -13.42
N ASN A 84 21.41 19.48 -13.51
CA ASN A 84 20.30 18.53 -13.46
C ASN A 84 19.50 18.65 -12.16
N SER A 85 20.20 18.69 -11.01
CA SER A 85 19.54 18.88 -9.73
C SER A 85 18.90 20.25 -9.61
N THR A 86 19.50 21.30 -10.15
CA THR A 86 18.94 22.65 -10.15
C THR A 86 17.62 22.63 -10.91
N LEU A 87 17.61 22.08 -12.12
CA LEU A 87 16.41 22.01 -12.97
C LEU A 87 15.24 21.27 -12.30
N MET A 88 15.51 20.12 -11.67
CA MET A 88 14.44 19.20 -11.23
C MET A 88 14.02 19.31 -9.75
N ARG A 89 14.71 20.10 -8.92
CA ARG A 89 14.41 20.23 -7.48
C ARG A 89 13.15 21.08 -7.23
N GLY A 90 12.52 20.91 -6.05
CA GLY A 90 11.43 21.76 -5.58
C GLY A 90 10.20 21.64 -6.49
N PHE A 91 9.58 22.76 -6.82
CA PHE A 91 8.31 22.78 -7.56
C PHE A 91 8.28 21.95 -8.86
N VAL A 92 9.41 21.81 -9.58
CA VAL A 92 9.48 21.01 -10.82
C VAL A 92 9.32 19.51 -10.54
N GLY A 93 10.10 18.99 -9.59
CA GLY A 93 9.93 17.63 -9.11
C GLY A 93 8.54 17.44 -8.50
N ASP A 94 7.99 18.50 -7.94
CA ASP A 94 6.73 18.44 -7.25
C ASP A 94 5.51 18.34 -8.16
N LEU A 95 5.53 19.05 -9.29
CA LEU A 95 4.53 18.92 -10.36
C LEU A 95 4.38 17.47 -10.82
N THR A 96 5.49 16.72 -10.95
CA THR A 96 5.42 15.31 -11.37
C THR A 96 4.71 14.41 -10.37
N LYS A 97 4.86 14.69 -9.08
CA LYS A 97 4.26 13.88 -8.01
C LYS A 97 2.77 14.17 -7.88
N VAL A 98 2.37 15.43 -8.02
CA VAL A 98 0.96 15.85 -7.92
C VAL A 98 0.09 15.09 -8.92
N GLU A 99 0.54 14.89 -10.17
CA GLU A 99 -0.23 14.13 -11.16
C GLU A 99 -0.48 12.68 -10.71
N SER A 100 0.55 12.02 -10.18
CA SER A 100 0.43 10.66 -9.63
C SER A 100 -0.54 10.61 -8.44
N SER A 101 -0.41 11.52 -7.48
CA SER A 101 -1.30 11.61 -6.32
C SER A 101 -2.75 11.85 -6.73
N MET A 102 -3.00 12.74 -7.70
CA MET A 102 -4.34 12.97 -8.21
C MET A 102 -4.93 11.72 -8.90
N LYS A 103 -4.12 10.97 -9.65
CA LYS A 103 -4.54 9.71 -10.28
C LYS A 103 -4.88 8.65 -9.23
N GLU A 104 -4.04 8.49 -8.22
CA GLU A 104 -4.26 7.56 -7.10
C GLU A 104 -5.52 7.91 -6.32
N LEU A 105 -5.69 9.18 -5.94
CA LEU A 105 -6.88 9.66 -5.22
C LEU A 105 -8.17 9.44 -6.04
N ARG A 106 -8.14 9.65 -7.36
CA ARG A 106 -9.29 9.31 -8.23
C ARG A 106 -9.62 7.82 -8.17
N GLY A 107 -8.62 6.94 -8.16
CA GLY A 107 -8.80 5.50 -8.03
C GLY A 107 -9.42 5.12 -6.69
N LYS A 108 -8.81 5.56 -5.58
CA LYS A 108 -9.29 5.30 -4.21
C LYS A 108 -10.71 5.83 -3.97
N ARG A 109 -11.04 7.00 -4.53
CA ARG A 109 -12.39 7.56 -4.49
C ARG A 109 -13.43 6.63 -5.13
N VAL A 110 -13.15 6.12 -6.33
CA VAL A 110 -14.04 5.20 -7.03
C VAL A 110 -14.17 3.89 -6.25
N GLU A 111 -13.06 3.40 -5.69
CA GLU A 111 -13.06 2.21 -4.85
C GLU A 111 -13.94 2.38 -3.60
N ALA A 112 -13.80 3.50 -2.88
CA ALA A 112 -14.62 3.79 -1.70
C ALA A 112 -16.11 3.84 -2.03
N ALA A 113 -16.48 4.49 -3.14
CA ALA A 113 -17.86 4.53 -3.60
C ALA A 113 -18.41 3.14 -3.97
N ALA A 114 -17.57 2.24 -4.51
CA ALA A 114 -17.98 0.91 -4.94
C ALA A 114 -18.06 -0.13 -3.80
N LYS A 115 -17.19 -0.03 -2.79
CA LYS A 115 -17.00 -1.10 -1.79
C LYS A 115 -17.91 -1.02 -0.57
N ALA A 116 -18.63 0.08 -0.36
CA ALA A 116 -19.43 0.31 0.83
C ALA A 116 -20.61 -0.67 0.99
N GLY A 117 -20.44 -1.67 1.85
CA GLY A 117 -21.39 -2.78 2.01
C GLY A 117 -22.69 -2.39 2.73
N ASP A 118 -22.57 -1.75 3.90
CA ASP A 118 -23.69 -1.36 4.76
C ASP A 118 -24.07 0.13 4.65
N ALA A 119 -25.24 0.51 5.15
CA ALA A 119 -25.77 1.87 5.03
C ALA A 119 -24.90 2.94 5.72
N SER A 120 -24.26 2.62 6.85
CA SER A 120 -23.36 3.54 7.56
C SER A 120 -22.06 3.73 6.79
N SER A 121 -21.47 2.63 6.30
CA SER A 121 -20.26 2.67 5.48
C SER A 121 -20.49 3.41 4.16
N ARG A 122 -21.70 3.34 3.58
CA ARG A 122 -22.08 4.11 2.37
C ARG A 122 -22.08 5.61 2.61
N LEU A 123 -22.59 6.07 3.75
CA LEU A 123 -22.59 7.51 4.06
C LEU A 123 -21.16 8.02 4.24
N GLY A 124 -20.34 7.30 5.01
CA GLY A 124 -18.93 7.66 5.20
C GLY A 124 -18.14 7.68 3.88
N ALA A 125 -18.34 6.65 3.05
CA ALA A 125 -17.72 6.56 1.72
C ALA A 125 -18.16 7.68 0.79
N LYS A 126 -19.46 8.05 0.81
CA LYS A 126 -19.97 9.15 0.00
C LYS A 126 -19.34 10.48 0.40
N VAL A 127 -19.28 10.78 1.70
CA VAL A 127 -18.67 12.02 2.21
C VAL A 127 -17.18 12.08 1.85
N ALA A 128 -16.42 11.01 2.12
CA ALA A 128 -15.01 10.95 1.77
C ALA A 128 -14.78 11.08 0.25
N ALA A 129 -15.65 10.48 -0.56
CA ALA A 129 -15.55 10.58 -2.01
C ALA A 129 -15.85 11.99 -2.55
N GLU A 130 -16.85 12.67 -1.97
CA GLU A 130 -17.17 14.06 -2.30
C GLU A 130 -16.03 15.01 -1.89
N ASP A 131 -15.43 14.81 -0.73
CA ASP A 131 -14.29 15.61 -0.27
C ASP A 131 -13.04 15.37 -1.11
N ALA A 132 -12.79 14.12 -1.53
CA ALA A 132 -11.74 13.80 -2.49
C ALA A 132 -11.98 14.48 -3.85
N GLN A 133 -13.22 14.51 -4.35
CA GLN A 133 -13.53 15.23 -5.58
C GLN A 133 -13.26 16.74 -5.42
N LYS A 134 -13.69 17.37 -4.32
CA LYS A 134 -13.40 18.79 -4.06
C LYS A 134 -11.90 19.07 -3.99
N ALA A 135 -11.12 18.18 -3.37
CA ALA A 135 -9.66 18.32 -3.30
C ALA A 135 -9.03 18.24 -4.70
N LEU A 136 -9.49 17.30 -5.54
CA LEU A 136 -9.07 17.21 -6.94
C LEU A 136 -9.44 18.46 -7.74
N ASP A 137 -10.66 18.98 -7.59
CA ASP A 137 -11.10 20.20 -8.29
C ASP A 137 -10.27 21.42 -7.86
N ARG A 138 -9.98 21.55 -6.57
CA ARG A 138 -9.08 22.61 -6.05
C ARG A 138 -7.66 22.47 -6.57
N ALA A 139 -7.15 21.24 -6.64
CA ALA A 139 -5.83 20.95 -7.21
C ALA A 139 -5.78 21.32 -8.70
N GLU A 140 -6.78 20.94 -9.50
CA GLU A 140 -6.87 21.30 -10.92
C GLU A 140 -6.96 22.81 -11.12
N ALA A 141 -7.78 23.50 -10.32
CA ALA A 141 -7.90 24.95 -10.38
C ALA A 141 -6.57 25.65 -10.03
N ALA A 142 -5.88 25.19 -8.98
CA ALA A 142 -4.57 25.69 -8.59
C ALA A 142 -3.51 25.43 -9.68
N LEU A 143 -3.51 24.24 -10.27
CA LEU A 143 -2.59 23.87 -11.34
C LEU A 143 -2.79 24.72 -12.61
N LYS A 144 -4.05 25.03 -12.93
CA LYS A 144 -4.42 25.89 -14.05
C LYS A 144 -4.04 27.35 -13.81
N ALA A 145 -4.25 27.85 -12.58
CA ALA A 145 -3.86 29.20 -12.20
C ALA A 145 -2.33 29.37 -12.22
N GLY A 146 -1.62 28.34 -11.74
CA GLY A 146 -0.17 28.27 -11.69
C GLY A 146 0.49 29.32 -10.82
N ALA A 147 1.71 29.71 -11.18
CA ALA A 147 2.54 30.63 -10.40
C ALA A 147 3.50 31.40 -11.31
N LYS A 148 3.77 32.66 -10.93
CA LYS A 148 4.59 33.58 -11.73
C LYS A 148 6.10 33.44 -11.48
N ASP A 149 6.47 32.87 -10.34
CA ASP A 149 7.84 32.73 -9.88
C ASP A 149 8.01 31.43 -9.08
N GLU A 150 9.26 31.02 -8.84
CA GLU A 150 9.56 29.74 -8.18
C GLU A 150 9.02 29.65 -6.74
N ALA A 151 9.10 30.73 -5.96
CA ALA A 151 8.66 30.73 -4.56
C ALA A 151 7.14 30.58 -4.46
N SER A 152 6.40 31.30 -5.31
CA SER A 152 4.96 31.15 -5.47
C SER A 152 4.60 29.74 -5.95
N ALA A 153 5.40 29.15 -6.85
CA ALA A 153 5.17 27.80 -7.36
C ALA A 153 5.30 26.74 -6.25
N ASP A 154 6.37 26.82 -5.45
CA ASP A 154 6.56 25.95 -4.28
C ASP A 154 5.40 26.07 -3.30
N ALA A 155 4.95 27.29 -2.99
CA ALA A 155 3.83 27.52 -2.07
C ALA A 155 2.51 26.95 -2.58
N VAL A 156 2.20 27.13 -3.87
CA VAL A 156 0.99 26.58 -4.50
C VAL A 156 1.01 25.05 -4.44
N LEU A 157 2.12 24.42 -4.82
CA LEU A 157 2.21 22.94 -4.84
C LEU A 157 2.24 22.33 -3.45
N ALA A 158 2.87 22.98 -2.48
CA ALA A 158 2.82 22.56 -1.08
C ALA A 158 1.38 22.51 -0.57
N LYS A 159 0.57 23.53 -0.87
CA LYS A 159 -0.85 23.55 -0.51
C LYS A 159 -1.63 22.46 -1.25
N VAL A 160 -1.43 22.32 -2.56
CA VAL A 160 -2.12 21.29 -3.37
C VAL A 160 -1.88 19.90 -2.79
N ARG A 161 -0.64 19.58 -2.43
CA ARG A 161 -0.32 18.29 -1.80
C ARG A 161 -0.98 18.10 -0.47
N ALA A 162 -0.89 19.10 0.41
CA ALA A 162 -1.53 19.00 1.72
C ALA A 162 -3.04 18.73 1.59
N ASP A 163 -3.71 19.37 0.63
CA ASP A 163 -5.12 19.13 0.33
C ASP A 163 -5.36 17.70 -0.21
N LEU A 164 -4.50 17.20 -1.11
CA LEU A 164 -4.60 15.85 -1.67
C LEU A 164 -4.31 14.77 -0.61
N ASP A 165 -3.24 14.89 0.16
CA ASP A 165 -2.84 13.95 1.21
C ASP A 165 -3.93 13.86 2.30
N THR A 166 -4.53 14.99 2.67
CA THR A 166 -5.64 15.03 3.63
C THR A 166 -6.86 14.27 3.09
N ALA A 167 -7.20 14.48 1.82
CA ALA A 167 -8.32 13.79 1.19
C ALA A 167 -8.05 12.28 1.03
N GLU A 168 -6.82 11.92 0.67
CA GLU A 168 -6.39 10.53 0.55
C GLU A 168 -6.49 9.80 1.89
N ALA A 169 -5.97 10.38 2.96
CA ALA A 169 -6.07 9.81 4.31
C ALA A 169 -7.53 9.62 4.77
N ALA A 170 -8.43 10.54 4.38
CA ALA A 170 -9.86 10.41 4.67
C ALA A 170 -10.50 9.22 3.93
N VAL A 171 -10.15 9.03 2.65
CA VAL A 171 -10.62 7.89 1.85
C VAL A 171 -10.06 6.58 2.37
N ASP A 172 -8.75 6.51 2.67
CA ASP A 172 -8.09 5.32 3.21
C ASP A 172 -8.72 4.89 4.54
N LYS A 173 -9.04 5.83 5.43
CA LYS A 173 -9.73 5.54 6.69
C LYS A 173 -11.08 4.86 6.48
N VAL A 174 -11.84 5.27 5.46
CA VAL A 174 -13.13 4.64 5.15
C VAL A 174 -12.93 3.23 4.57
N LEU A 175 -11.97 3.07 3.66
CA LEU A 175 -11.66 1.77 3.06
C LEU A 175 -11.20 0.75 4.12
N GLU A 176 -10.33 1.15 5.03
CA GLU A 176 -9.87 0.28 6.12
C GLU A 176 -10.98 -0.02 7.14
N ALA A 177 -11.88 0.93 7.40
CA ALA A 177 -13.04 0.66 8.25
C ALA A 177 -14.02 -0.35 7.62
N ASP A 178 -14.30 -0.24 6.32
CA ASP A 178 -15.14 -1.20 5.59
C ASP A 178 -14.49 -2.59 5.53
N LYS A 179 -13.18 -2.66 5.29
CA LYS A 179 -12.41 -3.90 5.32
C LYS A 179 -12.43 -4.56 6.69
N SER A 180 -12.19 -3.80 7.76
CA SER A 180 -12.21 -4.32 9.14
C SER A 180 -13.57 -4.91 9.49
N LYS A 181 -14.67 -4.22 9.14
CA LYS A 181 -16.04 -4.75 9.34
C LYS A 181 -16.29 -6.04 8.56
N LYS A 182 -15.80 -6.14 7.32
CA LYS A 182 -15.94 -7.36 6.51
C LYS A 182 -15.17 -8.53 7.13
N ASP A 183 -13.97 -8.28 7.64
CA ASP A 183 -13.15 -9.29 8.30
C ASP A 183 -13.80 -9.74 9.62
N GLU A 184 -14.34 -8.82 10.43
CA GLU A 184 -15.12 -9.13 11.64
C GLU A 184 -16.36 -9.96 11.33
N ALA A 185 -17.14 -9.57 10.30
CA ALA A 185 -18.32 -10.31 9.87
C ALA A 185 -17.98 -11.72 9.40
N LYS A 186 -16.86 -11.88 8.68
CA LYS A 186 -16.36 -13.19 8.23
C LYS A 186 -15.94 -14.07 9.42
N GLN A 187 -15.19 -13.51 10.37
CA GLN A 187 -14.80 -14.25 11.58
C GLN A 187 -16.01 -14.67 12.42
N ALA A 188 -17.03 -13.81 12.52
CA ALA A 188 -18.27 -14.15 13.19
C ALA A 188 -19.02 -15.30 12.50
N ASP A 189 -19.10 -15.29 11.16
CA ASP A 189 -19.72 -16.38 10.38
C ASP A 189 -18.94 -17.71 10.51
N GLU A 190 -17.61 -17.66 10.46
CA GLU A 190 -16.75 -18.84 10.66
C GLU A 190 -16.91 -19.41 12.08
N THR A 191 -16.98 -18.54 13.10
CA THR A 191 -17.21 -18.95 14.49
C THR A 191 -18.58 -19.61 14.65
N LYS A 192 -19.63 -19.00 14.07
CA LYS A 192 -20.98 -19.56 14.10
C LYS A 192 -21.05 -20.94 13.44
N LYS A 193 -20.40 -21.12 12.29
CA LYS A 193 -20.31 -22.41 11.61
C LYS A 193 -19.55 -23.45 12.43
N ALA A 194 -18.48 -23.05 13.12
CA ALA A 194 -17.73 -23.94 14.01
C ALA A 194 -18.57 -24.38 15.22
N ASP A 195 -19.31 -23.46 15.84
CA ASP A 195 -20.21 -23.74 16.96
C ASP A 195 -21.36 -24.67 16.56
N GLU A 196 -21.97 -24.43 15.39
CA GLU A 196 -23.02 -25.30 14.83
C GLU A 196 -22.48 -26.70 14.53
N ALA A 197 -21.29 -26.81 13.94
CA ALA A 197 -20.64 -28.08 13.68
C ALA A 197 -20.31 -28.85 14.97
N LYS A 198 -19.81 -28.15 16.00
CA LYS A 198 -19.53 -28.73 17.31
C LYS A 198 -20.81 -29.19 18.00
N ALA A 199 -21.85 -28.37 18.01
CA ALA A 199 -23.14 -28.73 18.61
C ALA A 199 -23.75 -29.97 17.94
N LYS A 200 -23.62 -30.08 16.61
CA LYS A 200 -24.03 -31.28 15.87
C LYS A 200 -23.19 -32.50 16.26
N ALA A 201 -21.86 -32.37 16.29
CA ALA A 201 -20.98 -33.46 16.70
C ALA A 201 -21.26 -33.95 18.13
N ASP A 202 -21.51 -33.02 19.07
CA ASP A 202 -21.87 -33.32 20.44
C ASP A 202 -23.26 -34.01 20.54
N ALA A 203 -24.21 -33.63 19.68
CA ALA A 203 -25.51 -34.30 19.58
C ALA A 203 -25.40 -35.72 19.01
N ASP A 204 -24.61 -35.89 17.94
CA ASP A 204 -24.37 -37.20 17.30
C ASP A 204 -23.62 -38.15 18.26
N ALA A 205 -22.64 -37.64 19.04
CA ALA A 205 -21.93 -38.42 20.05
C ALA A 205 -22.83 -38.92 21.19
N LYS A 206 -23.86 -38.15 21.57
CA LYS A 206 -24.83 -38.54 22.60
C LYS A 206 -25.77 -39.66 22.17
N VAL A 207 -25.85 -39.98 20.88
CA VAL A 207 -26.66 -41.10 20.35
C VAL A 207 -25.79 -42.18 19.73
N ALA A 208 -24.47 -42.14 19.95
CA ALA A 208 -23.54 -43.12 19.41
C ALA A 208 -23.75 -44.50 20.07
N PRO A 209 -23.63 -45.59 19.28
CA PRO A 209 -23.55 -46.94 19.82
C PRO A 209 -22.44 -47.06 20.87
N TRP A 210 -22.64 -47.89 21.89
CA TRP A 210 -21.65 -48.13 22.94
C TRP A 210 -21.10 -49.56 22.86
N THR A 211 -19.78 -49.68 22.99
CA THR A 211 -19.10 -50.98 23.02
C THR A 211 -19.12 -51.54 24.43
N CYS A 212 -19.63 -52.76 24.61
CA CYS A 212 -19.63 -53.43 25.89
C CYS A 212 -18.20 -53.76 26.32
N GLU A 213 -17.81 -53.30 27.50
CA GLU A 213 -16.44 -53.49 27.99
C GLU A 213 -16.14 -54.92 28.46
N TYR A 214 -17.18 -55.76 28.63
CA TYR A 214 -17.03 -57.15 29.05
C TYR A 214 -16.79 -58.11 27.87
N CYS A 215 -17.47 -57.89 26.74
CA CYS A 215 -17.41 -58.81 25.59
C CYS A 215 -17.08 -58.14 24.25
N GLY A 216 -16.90 -56.82 24.22
CA GLY A 216 -16.58 -56.06 23.01
C GLY A 216 -17.76 -55.88 22.03
N THR A 217 -18.95 -56.39 22.34
CA THR A 217 -20.12 -56.23 21.44
C THR A 217 -20.60 -54.79 21.40
N GLU A 218 -20.85 -54.26 20.21
CA GLU A 218 -21.46 -52.94 20.00
C GLU A 218 -22.99 -52.99 20.21
N ASN A 219 -23.51 -52.06 21.01
CA ASN A 219 -24.92 -51.97 21.41
C ASN A 219 -25.51 -50.61 21.00
N PRO A 220 -26.79 -50.56 20.60
CA PRO A 220 -27.51 -49.31 20.39
C PRO A 220 -27.43 -48.37 21.61
N HIS A 221 -27.49 -47.06 21.38
CA HIS A 221 -27.33 -46.06 22.44
C HIS A 221 -28.39 -46.17 23.55
N ASP A 222 -29.62 -46.49 23.18
CA ASP A 222 -30.81 -46.61 24.03
C ASP A 222 -30.83 -47.89 24.89
N GLU A 223 -29.96 -48.86 24.60
CA GLU A 223 -29.86 -50.09 25.38
C GLU A 223 -29.09 -49.84 26.69
N SER A 224 -29.72 -50.23 27.81
CA SER A 224 -29.12 -50.15 29.15
C SER A 224 -28.25 -51.37 29.50
N ASN A 225 -28.38 -52.46 28.73
CA ASN A 225 -27.64 -53.71 28.92
C ASN A 225 -27.09 -54.23 27.58
N CYS A 226 -25.99 -54.99 27.61
CA CYS A 226 -25.40 -55.54 26.40
C CYS A 226 -26.29 -56.65 25.82
N LYS A 227 -26.61 -56.55 24.53
CA LYS A 227 -27.45 -57.53 23.81
C LYS A 227 -26.84 -58.94 23.72
N SER A 228 -25.52 -59.07 23.88
CA SER A 228 -24.81 -60.34 23.77
C SER A 228 -24.59 -61.03 25.12
N CYS A 229 -24.20 -60.28 26.16
CA CYS A 229 -23.81 -60.87 27.46
C CYS A 229 -24.66 -60.39 28.66
N GLY A 230 -25.58 -59.44 28.46
CA GLY A 230 -26.45 -58.91 29.51
C GLY A 230 -25.80 -57.90 30.47
N ALA A 231 -24.51 -57.59 30.33
CA ALA A 231 -23.82 -56.65 31.23
C ALA A 231 -24.34 -55.20 31.09
N PRO A 232 -24.52 -54.45 32.20
CA PRO A 232 -25.06 -53.08 32.16
C PRO A 232 -24.10 -52.07 31.53
N LYS A 233 -24.65 -51.03 30.89
CA LYS A 233 -23.90 -49.91 30.29
C LYS A 233 -23.15 -49.12 31.38
N GLY A 234 -21.84 -48.95 31.20
CA GLY A 234 -21.02 -48.04 32.01
C GLY A 234 -20.60 -48.52 33.39
N ASN A 235 -20.67 -49.83 33.69
CA ASN A 235 -20.28 -50.33 35.00
C ASN A 235 -19.29 -51.49 34.92
N LYS A 236 -17.99 -51.17 34.89
CA LYS A 236 -16.89 -52.14 35.10
C LYS A 236 -16.84 -52.69 36.53
N ASP A 237 -17.42 -51.97 37.49
CA ASP A 237 -17.21 -52.22 38.93
C ASP A 237 -18.43 -52.83 39.66
N ALA A 238 -19.64 -52.78 39.10
CA ALA A 238 -20.84 -53.36 39.75
C ALA A 238 -20.99 -54.87 39.63
N ALA A 239 -20.16 -55.57 38.83
CA ALA A 239 -20.22 -57.02 38.69
C ALA A 239 -19.34 -57.79 39.71
N LYS A 240 -18.68 -57.10 40.66
CA LYS A 240 -17.82 -57.72 41.70
C LYS A 240 -18.52 -57.99 43.04
N LYS A 241 -19.82 -58.32 43.02
CA LYS A 241 -20.53 -58.81 44.22
C LYS A 241 -21.01 -60.23 44.02
#